data_AF-A0A948KHI1-F1
#
_entry.id   AF-A0A948KHI1-F1
#
_cell.length_a   1.000
_cell.length_b   1.000
_cell.length_c   1.000
_cell.angle_alpha   90.00
_cell.angle_beta   90.00
_cell.angle_gamma   90.00
#
_symmetry.space_group_name_H-M   'P 1'
#
loop_
_entity.id
_entity.type
_entity.pdbx_description
1 polymer ?
#
loop_
_entity_poly.entity_id
_entity_poly.type
_entity_poly.pdbx_seq_one_letter_code
_entity_poly.pdbx_strand_id
1 'polypeptide(L)' 'MWHYVYSLQTDDKKHWYVGKTTNIKRRLSEHNSGHSIHTRNFKNWELISFTGFRNELPRTLSAEYPCPTC' A
#
# COMPACT_ATOMS: atom_id res chain seq x y z
N MET A 1 -11.04 6.66 4.21
CA MET A 1 -10.26 6.45 2.96
C MET A 1 -9.65 5.05 3.00
N TRP A 2 -9.66 4.27 1.92
CA TRP A 2 -9.05 2.93 1.91
C TRP A 2 -7.54 3.01 1.63
N HIS A 3 -6.74 2.31 2.43
CA HIS A 3 -5.31 2.11 2.21
C HIS A 3 -5.05 0.62 2.09
N TYR A 4 -4.22 0.24 1.14
CA TYR A 4 -3.84 -1.15 0.92
C TYR A 4 -2.35 -1.30 1.18
N VAL A 5 -1.99 -2.30 1.98
CA VAL A 5 -0.62 -2.80 2.09
C VAL A 5 -0.56 -4.05 1.24
N TYR A 6 0.45 -4.17 0.38
CA TYR A 6 0.58 -5.29 -0.55
C TYR A 6 1.99 -5.86 -0.54
N SER A 7 2.10 -7.15 -0.81
CA SER A 7 3.36 -7.85 -1.04
C SER A 7 3.42 -8.40 -2.47
N LEU A 8 4.50 -8.06 -3.17
CA LEU A 8 4.84 -8.62 -4.47
C LEU A 8 6.05 -9.54 -4.32
N GLN A 9 6.09 -10.59 -5.13
CA GLN A 9 7.20 -11.50 -5.25
C GLN A 9 7.58 -11.68 -6.72
N THR A 10 8.87 -11.84 -6.99
CA THR A 10 9.36 -12.27 -8.30
C THR A 10 9.21 -13.78 -8.47
N ASP A 11 8.98 -14.26 -9.68
CA ASP A 11 8.88 -15.70 -10.02
C ASP A 11 10.01 -16.55 -9.41
N ASP A 12 11.25 -16.04 -9.40
CA ASP A 12 12.42 -16.71 -8.80
C ASP A 12 12.35 -16.87 -7.27
N LYS A 13 11.31 -16.36 -6.60
CA LYS A 13 11.10 -16.31 -5.13
C LYS A 13 12.24 -15.70 -4.31
N LYS A 14 13.23 -15.10 -4.97
CA LYS A 14 14.40 -14.48 -4.36
C LYS A 14 14.14 -13.07 -3.85
N HIS A 15 13.17 -12.37 -4.44
CA HIS A 15 12.91 -10.97 -4.12
C HIS A 15 11.47 -10.76 -3.69
N TRP A 16 11.32 -9.91 -2.69
CA TRP A 16 10.05 -9.57 -2.05
C TRP A 16 9.99 -8.06 -1.96
N TYR A 17 8.85 -7.49 -2.34
CA TYR A 17 8.61 -6.06 -2.24
C TYR A 17 7.32 -5.83 -1.47
N VAL A 18 7.41 -5.04 -0.40
CA VAL A 18 6.25 -4.67 0.40
C VAL A 18 6.03 -3.17 0.27
N GLY A 19 4.82 -2.78 -0.08
CA GLY A 19 4.46 -1.39 -0.30
C GLY A 19 3.08 -1.04 0.24
N LYS A 20 2.80 0.26 0.32
CA LYS A 20 1.46 0.79 0.58
C LYS A 20 0.97 1.56 -0.64
N THR A 21 -0.30 1.38 -0.99
CA THR A 21 -0.94 2.08 -2.10
C THR A 21 -2.43 2.23 -1.82
N THR A 22 -3.08 3.20 -2.46
CA THR A 22 -4.54 3.28 -2.51
C THR A 22 -5.10 2.50 -3.71
N ASN A 23 -4.25 2.11 -4.67
CA ASN A 23 -4.64 1.35 -5.84
C ASN A 23 -3.57 0.31 -6.23
N ILE A 24 -3.84 -0.96 -5.94
CA ILE A 24 -2.92 -2.08 -6.17
C ILE A 24 -2.78 -2.36 -7.67
N LYS A 25 -3.88 -2.32 -8.44
CA LYS A 25 -3.87 -2.59 -9.89
C LYS A 25 -2.96 -1.62 -10.64
N ARG A 26 -3.05 -0.33 -10.31
CA ARG A 26 -2.17 0.70 -10.92
C ARG A 26 -0.70 0.42 -10.62
N ARG A 27 -0.37 0.10 -9.36
CA ARG A 27 1.00 -0.21 -8.93
C ARG A 27 1.55 -1.45 -9.62
N LEU A 28 0.76 -2.52 -9.71
CA LEU A 28 1.19 -3.75 -10.40
C LEU A 28 1.49 -3.49 -11.88
N SER A 29 0.64 -2.71 -12.56
CA SER A 29 0.89 -2.30 -13.94
C SER A 29 2.16 -1.44 -14.07
N GLU A 30 2.40 -0.47 -13.18
CA GLU A 30 3.60 0.36 -13.19
C GLU A 30 4.89 -0.46 -12.98
N HIS A 31 4.85 -1.47 -12.10
CA HIS A 31 5.95 -2.40 -11.88
C HIS A 31 6.19 -3.31 -13.09
N ASN A 32 5.13 -3.86 -13.68
CA ASN A 32 5.25 -4.73 -14.87
C ASN A 32 5.66 -3.98 -16.15
N SER A 33 5.33 -2.68 -16.26
CA SER A 33 5.77 -1.82 -17.37
C SER A 33 7.24 -1.39 -17.27
N GLY A 34 7.99 -1.82 -16.25
CA GLY A 34 9.43 -1.56 -16.14
C GLY A 34 9.79 -0.11 -15.80
N HIS A 35 8.85 0.68 -15.28
CA HIS A 35 9.08 2.09 -14.93
C HIS A 35 9.92 2.29 -13.66
N SER A 36 10.14 1.22 -12.88
CA SER A 36 10.97 1.26 -11.68
C SER A 36 12.39 0.80 -12.00
N ILE A 37 13.34 1.73 -11.87
CA ILE A 37 14.77 1.55 -12.16
C ILE A 37 15.37 0.34 -11.40
N HIS A 38 14.88 0.07 -10.18
CA HIS A 38 15.33 -1.05 -9.35
C HIS A 38 14.68 -2.41 -9.63
N THR A 39 13.58 -2.48 -10.38
CA THR A 39 12.85 -3.73 -10.65
C THR A 39 12.82 -4.13 -12.13
N ARG A 40 13.41 -3.31 -13.01
CA ARG A 40 13.52 -3.53 -14.47
C ARG A 40 14.20 -4.85 -14.87
N ASN A 41 15.10 -5.38 -14.03
CA ASN A 41 15.80 -6.65 -14.30
C ASN A 41 14.99 -7.90 -13.93
N PHE A 42 13.91 -7.77 -13.16
CA PHE A 42 13.07 -8.89 -12.75
C PHE A 42 11.71 -8.77 -13.44
N LYS A 43 11.56 -9.49 -14.56
CA LYS A 43 10.27 -9.69 -15.20
C LYS A 43 9.41 -10.60 -14.31
N ASN A 44 8.10 -10.38 -14.32
CA ASN A 44 7.08 -11.19 -13.62
C ASN A 44 6.99 -10.94 -12.11
N TRP A 45 6.47 -9.77 -11.72
CA TRP A 45 6.04 -9.53 -10.34
C TRP A 45 4.63 -10.08 -10.14
N GLU A 46 4.49 -11.02 -9.22
CA GLU A 46 3.21 -11.61 -8.83
C GLU A 46 2.75 -11.02 -7.49
N LEU A 47 1.45 -10.73 -7.39
CA LEU A 47 0.82 -10.27 -6.14
C LEU A 47 0.54 -11.49 -5.26
N ILE A 48 1.26 -11.62 -4.16
CA ILE A 48 1.06 -12.73 -3.22
C ILE A 48 -0.04 -12.43 -2.22
N SER A 49 -0.03 -11.22 -1.65
CA SER A 49 -1.00 -10.86 -0.63
C SER A 49 -1.24 -9.35 -0.61
N PHE A 50 -2.45 -8.97 -0.20
CA PHE A 50 -2.77 -7.60 0.12
C PHE A 50 -3.74 -7.54 1.30
N THR A 51 -3.56 -6.53 2.13
CA THR A 51 -4.42 -6.24 3.27
C THR A 51 -5.00 -4.84 3.10
N GLY A 52 -6.33 -4.76 3.08
CA GLY A 52 -7.06 -3.50 3.03
C GLY A 52 -7.32 -2.95 4.42
N PHE A 53 -6.81 -1.76 4.70
CA PHE A 53 -7.10 -0.98 5.89
C PHE A 53 -8.12 0.11 5.55
N ARG A 54 -9.26 0.08 6.23
CA ARG A 54 -10.22 1.17 6.16
C ARG A 54 -9.79 2.23 7.17
N ASN A 55 -9.27 3.36 6.67
CA ASN A 55 -9.00 4.50 7.53
C ASN A 55 -10.34 5.19 7.81
N GLU A 56 -10.94 4.82 8.93
CA GLU A 56 -11.99 5.57 9.60
C GLU A 56 -11.29 6.57 10.50
N LEU A 57 -10.75 7.64 9.92
CA LEU A 57 -10.58 8.85 10.70
C LEU A 57 -11.93 9.58 10.61
N PRO A 58 -12.80 9.50 11.64
CA PRO A 58 -13.85 10.49 11.78
C PRO A 58 -13.12 11.83 11.89
N ARG A 59 -13.23 12.64 10.84
CA ARG A 59 -12.65 13.98 10.77
C ARG A 59 -13.49 14.94 11.63
N THR A 60 -13.71 14.64 12.91
CA THR A 60 -14.32 15.56 13.89
C THR A 60 -14.12 15.06 15.33
N LEU A 61 -12.88 14.86 15.79
CA LEU A 61 -12.55 14.85 17.23
C LEU A 61 -11.30 15.70 17.51
N SER A 62 -11.13 16.78 16.73
CA SER A 62 -10.27 17.90 17.08
C SER A 62 -11.09 19.12 17.55
N ALA A 63 -12.35 18.91 17.91
CA ALA A 63 -13.15 19.89 18.63
C ALA A 63 -13.20 19.43 20.09
N GLU A 64 -12.41 20.12 20.91
CA GLU A 64 -12.71 20.45 22.31
C GLU A 64 -13.28 19.31 23.17
N TYR A 65 -12.41 18.69 23.96
CA TYR A 65 -12.82 18.40 25.33
C TYR A 65 -12.54 19.69 26.13
N PRO A 66 -13.51 20.60 26.32
CA PRO A 66 -13.34 21.57 27.38
C PRO A 66 -13.24 20.74 28.66
N CYS A 67 -12.12 20.87 29.36
CA CYS A 67 -12.02 20.48 30.75
C CYS A 67 -13.27 21.04 31.45
N PRO A 68 -14.21 20.20 31.93
CA PRO A 68 -15.31 20.71 32.72
C PRO A 68 -14.64 21.28 33.96
N THR A 69 -14.85 22.58 34.13
CA THR A 69 -14.30 23.39 35.21
C THR A 69 -14.47 22.65 36.54
N CYS A 70 -13.34 22.34 37.18
CA CYS A 70 -13.22 22.09 38.61
C CYS A 70 -11.98 22.86 39.08
#